data_AF-Q9ARI1-F1
#
_entry.id   AF-Q9ARI1-F1
#
_cell.length_a   1.000
_cell.length_b   1.000
_cell.length_c   1.000
_cell.angle_alpha   90.00
_cell.angle_beta   90.00
_cell.angle_gamma   90.00
#
_symmetry.space_group_name_H-M   'P 1'
#
loop_
_entity.id
_entity.type
_entity.pdbx_description
1 polymer ?
#
loop_
_entity_poly.entity_id
_entity_poly.type
_entity_poly.pdbx_seq_one_letter_code
_entity_poly.pdbx_strand_id
1 'polypeptide(L)'
;MTDEEFAREMIAGVNPCVIRRLQEFPPQSKLDPSVYGDQTSKMTIDHLEINLEGLTVDKAIKDQRLFILDHHDTFMPFLRRIDESKSSRAYATRAILFLKDDGTLKPLAIELSLPHPGQQQLGAYSKVILPANQGVESTIWLLAKAHVIVNDSCYHQLISHWLNTHAVIEPFVIATNRNLSILHPIYKLLFPHYRDTMNINALARQSLINADGFIEKTFLGGKYAVEISSSGYKNWVFLDQALPADLIKRGMAIEDSSCPNGLRLVIEDYPYAVDGLEIWDAIKTWVQEYVSLYYATNDAIKKDHELQAWWKEVVEKGHGDLKDKPWWPKMQTLQELIQSCSTIIWIASALHAAVN
;
A
#
# COMPACT_ATOMS: atom_id res chain seq x y z
N MET A 1 17.83 -10.91 12.83
CA MET A 1 16.74 -9.94 12.95
C MET A 1 15.94 -10.29 14.19
N THR A 2 15.90 -9.39 15.17
CA THR A 2 15.07 -9.55 16.38
C THR A 2 13.59 -9.49 16.01
N ASP A 3 12.69 -9.83 16.93
CA ASP A 3 11.25 -9.73 16.67
C ASP A 3 10.77 -8.29 16.75
N GLU A 4 11.39 -7.50 17.61
CA GLU A 4 11.16 -6.07 17.76
C GLU A 4 11.45 -5.32 16.47
N GLU A 5 12.62 -5.57 15.85
CA GLU A 5 13.00 -4.87 14.61
C GLU A 5 12.14 -5.30 13.43
N PHE A 6 11.84 -6.61 13.34
CA PHE A 6 10.94 -7.14 12.31
C PHE A 6 9.57 -6.46 12.32
N ALA A 7 9.02 -6.19 13.51
CA ALA A 7 7.73 -5.52 13.65
C ALA A 7 7.85 -3.99 13.49
N ARG A 8 8.91 -3.39 14.02
CA ARG A 8 9.16 -1.93 13.94
C ARG A 8 9.32 -1.47 12.49
N GLU A 9 9.99 -2.24 11.65
CA GLU A 9 10.15 -1.90 10.22
C GLU A 9 8.81 -1.81 9.47
N MET A 10 7.73 -2.44 9.94
CA MET A 10 6.40 -2.32 9.31
C MET A 10 5.75 -0.94 9.50
N ILE A 11 6.26 -0.13 10.43
CA ILE A 11 5.77 1.23 10.71
C ILE A 11 6.83 2.32 10.51
N ALA A 12 8.10 1.95 10.38
CA ALA A 12 9.23 2.88 10.29
C ALA A 12 10.40 2.38 9.42
N GLY A 13 10.21 1.29 8.67
CA GLY A 13 11.18 0.73 7.74
C GLY A 13 10.96 1.23 6.31
N VAL A 14 11.45 0.45 5.33
CA VAL A 14 11.40 0.81 3.90
C VAL A 14 10.00 0.73 3.28
N ASN A 15 9.10 -0.04 3.90
CA ASN A 15 7.72 -0.24 3.44
C ASN A 15 6.71 -0.02 4.56
N PRO A 16 6.65 1.18 5.14
CA PRO A 16 5.94 1.43 6.39
C PRO A 16 4.44 1.62 6.18
N CYS A 17 3.88 1.34 5.00
CA CYS A 17 2.53 1.75 4.58
C CYS A 17 1.58 0.59 4.25
N VAL A 18 1.92 -0.66 4.62
CA VAL A 18 1.12 -1.85 4.29
C VAL A 18 0.33 -2.41 5.47
N ILE A 19 0.90 -2.36 6.68
CA ILE A 19 0.28 -2.89 7.91
C ILE A 19 -1.15 -2.36 8.11
N ARG A 20 -2.05 -3.21 8.59
CA ARG A 20 -3.47 -2.88 8.83
C ARG A 20 -3.90 -3.32 10.21
N ARG A 21 -4.91 -2.65 10.76
CA ARG A 21 -5.60 -3.14 11.96
C ARG A 21 -6.39 -4.40 11.61
N LEU A 22 -6.24 -5.44 12.43
CA LEU A 22 -7.03 -6.65 12.32
C LEU A 22 -8.41 -6.41 12.95
N GLN A 23 -9.47 -6.55 12.15
CA GLN A 23 -10.84 -6.25 12.58
C GLN A 23 -11.65 -7.50 12.95
N GLU A 24 -11.26 -8.65 12.42
CA GLU A 24 -11.90 -9.94 12.66
C GLU A 24 -10.84 -11.04 12.69
N PHE A 25 -11.13 -12.12 13.41
CA PHE A 25 -10.27 -13.29 13.49
C PHE A 25 -11.11 -14.57 13.34
N PRO A 26 -10.64 -15.58 12.57
CA PRO A 26 -9.40 -15.60 11.79
C PRO A 26 -9.42 -14.61 10.59
N PRO A 27 -8.24 -14.18 10.08
CA PRO A 27 -8.19 -13.31 8.90
C PRO A 27 -8.83 -13.98 7.68
N GLN A 28 -9.63 -13.22 6.94
CA GLN A 28 -10.34 -13.72 5.75
C GLN A 28 -9.59 -13.40 4.45
N SER A 29 -9.66 -14.33 3.49
CA SER A 29 -9.24 -14.09 2.11
C SER A 29 -10.41 -13.56 1.28
N LYS A 30 -10.11 -12.65 0.35
CA LYS A 30 -11.03 -12.12 -0.67
C LYS A 30 -10.89 -12.81 -2.03
N LEU A 31 -10.04 -13.83 -2.12
CA LEU A 31 -9.90 -14.63 -3.34
C LEU A 31 -11.20 -15.39 -3.61
N ASP A 32 -11.58 -15.49 -4.88
CA ASP A 32 -12.77 -16.21 -5.32
C ASP A 32 -12.67 -17.70 -4.94
N PRO A 33 -13.49 -18.23 -4.02
CA PRO A 33 -13.42 -19.61 -3.59
C PRO A 33 -13.71 -20.61 -4.73
N SER A 34 -14.41 -20.19 -5.79
CA SER A 34 -14.64 -21.05 -6.96
C SER A 34 -13.37 -21.28 -7.79
N VAL A 35 -12.40 -20.36 -7.72
CA VAL A 35 -11.12 -20.45 -8.43
C VAL A 35 -10.03 -21.01 -7.51
N TYR A 36 -10.01 -20.54 -6.26
CA TYR A 36 -8.91 -20.79 -5.31
C TYR A 36 -9.27 -21.79 -4.21
N GLY A 37 -10.50 -22.29 -4.11
CA GLY A 37 -10.91 -23.23 -3.07
C GLY A 37 -10.98 -22.63 -1.66
N ASP A 38 -10.90 -23.48 -0.63
CA ASP A 38 -10.86 -23.04 0.77
C ASP A 38 -9.58 -22.25 1.08
N GLN A 39 -9.73 -20.96 1.35
CA GLN A 39 -8.66 -20.05 1.73
C GLN A 39 -8.74 -19.64 3.21
N THR A 40 -9.48 -20.39 4.03
CA THR A 40 -9.62 -20.12 5.47
C THR A 40 -8.28 -20.26 6.17
N SER A 41 -7.86 -19.20 6.85
CA SER A 41 -6.63 -19.19 7.65
C SER A 41 -6.64 -20.33 8.67
N LYS A 42 -5.46 -20.95 8.87
CA LYS A 42 -5.25 -22.01 9.86
C LYS A 42 -4.76 -21.48 11.21
N MET A 43 -4.70 -20.17 11.40
CA MET A 43 -4.45 -19.58 12.72
C MET A 43 -5.65 -19.82 13.64
N THR A 44 -5.38 -20.19 14.89
CA THR A 44 -6.38 -20.43 15.93
C THR A 44 -6.25 -19.39 17.03
N ILE A 45 -7.28 -19.27 17.88
CA ILE A 45 -7.26 -18.37 19.03
C ILE A 45 -6.10 -18.73 19.97
N ASP A 46 -5.92 -20.02 20.25
CA ASP A 46 -4.83 -20.54 21.10
C ASP A 46 -3.44 -20.13 20.62
N HIS A 47 -3.22 -20.03 19.29
CA HIS A 47 -1.93 -19.58 18.75
C HIS A 47 -1.59 -18.14 19.18
N LEU A 48 -2.60 -17.28 19.38
CA LEU A 48 -2.40 -15.87 19.70
C LEU A 48 -2.44 -15.62 21.21
N GLU A 49 -3.42 -16.18 21.92
CA GLU A 49 -3.69 -15.85 23.33
C GLU A 49 -2.53 -16.18 24.27
N ILE A 50 -1.70 -17.18 23.94
CA ILE A 50 -0.47 -17.50 24.69
C ILE A 50 0.51 -16.34 24.80
N ASN A 51 0.41 -15.33 23.93
CA ASN A 51 1.37 -14.23 23.81
C ASN A 51 0.71 -12.84 23.79
N LEU A 52 -0.58 -12.75 24.16
CA LEU A 52 -1.41 -11.52 24.18
C LEU A 52 -1.44 -10.82 25.56
N GLU A 53 -0.43 -11.04 26.41
CA GLU A 53 -0.32 -10.36 27.72
C GLU A 53 -1.57 -10.55 28.62
N GLY A 54 -2.23 -11.70 28.49
CA GLY A 54 -3.43 -12.05 29.26
C GLY A 54 -4.75 -11.56 28.65
N LEU A 55 -4.73 -10.89 27.49
CA LEU A 55 -5.94 -10.55 26.75
C LEU A 55 -6.44 -11.72 25.91
N THR A 56 -7.77 -11.78 25.74
CA THR A 56 -8.38 -12.63 24.71
C THR A 56 -8.27 -11.97 23.34
N VAL A 57 -8.38 -12.77 22.26
CA VAL A 57 -8.37 -12.23 20.88
C VAL A 57 -9.48 -11.18 20.70
N ASP A 58 -10.71 -11.46 21.15
CA ASP A 58 -11.84 -10.54 21.03
C ASP A 58 -11.58 -9.21 21.74
N LYS A 59 -10.98 -9.27 22.94
CA LYS A 59 -10.63 -8.07 23.71
C LYS A 59 -9.53 -7.28 23.01
N ALA A 60 -8.50 -7.95 22.49
CA ALA A 60 -7.41 -7.31 21.77
C ALA A 60 -7.87 -6.65 20.46
N ILE A 61 -8.81 -7.26 19.72
CA ILE A 61 -9.45 -6.63 18.53
C ILE A 61 -10.25 -5.40 18.96
N LYS A 62 -11.11 -5.53 19.97
CA LYS A 62 -11.96 -4.44 20.45
C LYS A 62 -11.15 -3.24 20.93
N ASP A 63 -10.03 -3.51 21.60
CA ASP A 63 -9.10 -2.50 22.10
C ASP A 63 -8.13 -2.00 21.02
N GLN A 64 -8.29 -2.44 19.77
CA GLN A 64 -7.50 -2.01 18.61
C GLN A 64 -6.00 -2.36 18.72
N ARG A 65 -5.68 -3.46 19.40
CA ARG A 65 -4.31 -3.90 19.67
C ARG A 65 -3.80 -4.99 18.73
N LEU A 66 -4.62 -5.51 17.82
CA LEU A 66 -4.21 -6.53 16.84
C LEU A 66 -4.07 -5.93 15.44
N PHE A 67 -2.98 -6.31 14.78
CA PHE A 67 -2.61 -5.84 13.44
C PHE A 67 -2.17 -7.01 12.57
N ILE A 68 -2.17 -6.79 11.26
CA ILE A 68 -1.78 -7.78 10.28
C ILE A 68 -0.97 -7.16 9.15
N LEU A 69 0.11 -7.84 8.77
CA LEU A 69 0.74 -7.70 7.47
C LEU A 69 0.27 -8.85 6.58
N ASP A 70 -0.68 -8.56 5.69
CA ASP A 70 -1.35 -9.56 4.86
C ASP A 70 -0.90 -9.47 3.39
N HIS A 71 -0.05 -10.41 3.00
CA HIS A 71 0.44 -10.57 1.63
C HIS A 71 -0.24 -11.75 0.91
N HIS A 72 -1.17 -12.44 1.57
CA HIS A 72 -1.67 -13.71 1.08
C HIS A 72 -2.38 -13.59 -0.26
N ASP A 73 -3.37 -12.70 -0.35
CA ASP A 73 -4.18 -12.55 -1.55
C ASP A 73 -3.39 -11.94 -2.72
N THR A 74 -2.31 -11.21 -2.42
CA THR A 74 -1.40 -10.66 -3.43
C THR A 74 -0.60 -11.77 -4.10
N PHE A 75 -0.02 -12.70 -3.33
CA PHE A 75 0.91 -13.68 -3.88
C PHE A 75 0.28 -15.03 -4.21
N MET A 76 -0.77 -15.46 -3.51
CA MET A 76 -1.42 -16.76 -3.73
C MET A 76 -1.78 -17.04 -5.20
N PRO A 77 -2.29 -16.08 -6.00
CA PRO A 77 -2.56 -16.29 -7.42
C PRO A 77 -1.32 -16.62 -8.28
N PHE A 78 -0.14 -16.25 -7.83
CA PHE A 78 1.11 -16.37 -8.60
C PHE A 78 1.98 -17.55 -8.17
N LEU A 79 1.81 -18.06 -6.95
CA LEU A 79 2.70 -19.07 -6.36
C LEU A 79 2.87 -20.32 -7.23
N ARG A 80 1.79 -20.88 -7.81
CA ARG A 80 1.89 -22.07 -8.68
C ARG A 80 2.83 -21.82 -9.87
N ARG A 81 2.68 -20.66 -10.52
CA ARG A 81 3.50 -20.27 -11.69
C ARG A 81 4.94 -19.93 -11.32
N ILE A 82 5.15 -19.33 -10.15
CA ILE A 82 6.48 -19.03 -9.61
C ILE A 82 7.20 -20.34 -9.28
N ASP A 83 6.53 -21.28 -8.63
CA ASP A 83 7.10 -22.56 -8.21
C ASP A 83 7.41 -23.51 -9.38
N GLU A 84 6.65 -23.44 -10.47
CA GLU A 84 6.90 -24.18 -11.71
C GLU A 84 8.21 -23.79 -12.39
N SER A 85 8.73 -22.59 -12.13
CA SER A 85 10.03 -22.13 -12.67
C SER A 85 11.23 -22.93 -12.11
N LYS A 86 11.03 -23.69 -11.02
CA LYS A 86 12.04 -24.48 -10.29
C LYS A 86 13.25 -23.70 -9.73
N SER A 87 13.37 -22.41 -10.03
CA SER A 87 14.45 -21.55 -9.51
C SER A 87 14.10 -20.90 -8.17
N SER A 88 12.82 -20.81 -7.83
CA SER A 88 12.32 -20.10 -6.65
C SER A 88 11.21 -20.88 -5.95
N ARG A 89 11.11 -20.72 -4.63
CA ARG A 89 10.01 -21.24 -3.80
C ARG A 89 9.54 -20.14 -2.85
N ALA A 90 8.24 -19.97 -2.72
CA ALA A 90 7.69 -18.99 -1.80
C ALA A 90 6.36 -19.42 -1.19
N TYR A 91 5.99 -18.70 -0.14
CA TYR A 91 4.68 -18.79 0.48
C TYR A 91 3.94 -17.47 0.28
N ALA A 92 2.63 -17.55 0.33
CA ALA A 92 1.74 -16.42 0.55
C ALA A 92 1.67 -16.25 2.07
N THR A 93 2.16 -15.11 2.57
CA THR A 93 2.35 -14.95 4.02
C THR A 93 1.31 -14.03 4.67
N ARG A 94 0.90 -14.37 5.89
CA ARG A 94 0.24 -13.45 6.83
C ARG A 94 1.02 -13.40 8.13
N ALA A 95 1.29 -12.21 8.65
CA ALA A 95 1.89 -12.03 9.97
C ALA A 95 0.94 -11.25 10.88
N ILE A 96 0.63 -11.81 12.05
CA ILE A 96 -0.19 -11.13 13.09
C ILE A 96 0.73 -10.44 14.08
N LEU A 97 0.42 -9.20 14.42
CA LEU A 97 1.15 -8.38 15.37
C LEU A 97 0.22 -7.89 16.48
N PHE A 98 0.81 -7.68 17.64
CA PHE A 98 0.16 -7.13 18.81
C PHE A 98 0.85 -5.85 19.26
N LEU A 99 0.08 -4.81 19.52
CA LEU A 99 0.55 -3.57 20.13
C LEU A 99 0.61 -3.77 21.64
N LYS A 100 1.81 -3.70 22.21
CA LYS A 100 2.05 -3.81 23.66
C LYS A 100 1.69 -2.51 24.38
N ASP A 101 1.59 -2.58 25.70
CA ASP A 101 1.30 -1.40 26.54
C ASP A 101 2.42 -0.35 26.49
N ASP A 102 3.65 -0.77 26.13
CA ASP A 102 4.79 0.13 25.90
C ASP A 102 4.77 0.83 24.53
N GLY A 103 3.72 0.62 23.73
CA GLY A 103 3.55 1.23 22.40
C GLY A 103 4.27 0.52 21.26
N THR A 104 5.04 -0.54 21.52
CA THR A 104 5.78 -1.27 20.48
C THR A 104 5.01 -2.50 19.95
N LEU A 105 5.25 -2.85 18.69
CA LEU A 105 4.66 -4.01 18.05
C LEU A 105 5.44 -5.30 18.36
N LYS A 106 4.71 -6.38 18.63
CA LYS A 106 5.24 -7.73 18.85
C LYS A 106 4.62 -8.69 17.84
N PRO A 107 5.40 -9.44 17.04
CA PRO A 107 4.85 -10.48 16.17
C PRO A 107 4.34 -11.66 17.01
N LEU A 108 3.15 -12.18 16.66
CA LEU A 108 2.50 -13.28 17.38
C LEU A 108 2.51 -14.60 16.61
N ALA A 109 2.31 -14.54 15.29
CA ALA A 109 2.21 -15.73 14.44
C ALA A 109 2.47 -15.36 12.99
N ILE A 110 3.04 -16.30 12.23
CA ILE A 110 3.17 -16.23 10.78
C ILE A 110 2.47 -17.44 10.16
N GLU A 111 1.56 -17.20 9.24
CA GLU A 111 0.97 -18.23 8.39
C GLU A 111 1.70 -18.25 7.05
N LEU A 112 2.17 -19.44 6.67
CA LEU A 112 2.83 -19.73 5.41
C LEU A 112 1.90 -20.61 4.57
N SER A 113 1.26 -20.00 3.56
CA SER A 113 0.27 -20.66 2.70
C SER A 113 0.82 -21.00 1.33
N LEU A 114 0.47 -22.19 0.83
CA LEU A 114 0.71 -22.64 -0.55
C LEU A 114 -0.61 -22.97 -1.22
N PRO A 115 -0.71 -22.86 -2.57
CA PRO A 115 -1.81 -23.48 -3.29
C PRO A 115 -1.73 -25.00 -3.08
N HIS A 116 -2.88 -25.67 -3.00
CA HIS A 116 -2.91 -27.11 -2.81
C HIS A 116 -2.11 -27.84 -3.93
N PRO A 117 -1.25 -28.85 -3.60
CA PRO A 117 -0.34 -29.47 -4.57
C PRO A 117 -1.01 -30.12 -5.79
N GLY A 118 -2.24 -30.60 -5.63
CA GLY A 118 -3.07 -31.08 -6.73
C GLY A 118 -3.60 -29.94 -7.60
N GLN A 119 -4.84 -29.52 -7.35
CA GLN A 119 -5.51 -28.45 -8.08
C GLN A 119 -5.74 -27.24 -7.18
N GLN A 120 -5.73 -26.03 -7.76
CA GLN A 120 -5.86 -24.79 -7.01
C GLN A 120 -7.23 -24.65 -6.35
N GLN A 121 -8.26 -25.24 -6.95
CA GLN A 121 -9.64 -25.28 -6.46
C GLN A 121 -9.78 -26.09 -5.16
N LEU A 122 -8.74 -26.82 -4.75
CA LEU A 122 -8.73 -27.56 -3.48
C LEU A 122 -8.33 -26.70 -2.28
N GLY A 123 -8.00 -25.41 -2.48
CA GLY A 123 -7.72 -24.49 -1.40
C GLY A 123 -6.24 -24.23 -1.14
N ALA A 124 -5.97 -23.62 0.00
CA ALA A 124 -4.64 -23.39 0.53
C ALA A 124 -4.21 -24.52 1.49
N TYR A 125 -2.95 -24.94 1.37
CA TYR A 125 -2.26 -25.71 2.39
C TYR A 125 -1.37 -24.76 3.19
N SER A 126 -1.72 -24.51 4.45
CA SER A 126 -1.01 -23.57 5.32
C SER A 126 -0.30 -24.26 6.49
N LYS A 127 0.80 -23.65 6.94
CA LYS A 127 1.41 -23.92 8.26
C LYS A 127 1.48 -22.62 9.05
N VAL A 128 1.17 -22.70 10.35
CA VAL A 128 1.33 -21.58 11.27
C VAL A 128 2.59 -21.80 12.09
N ILE A 129 3.47 -20.80 12.09
CA ILE A 129 4.72 -20.77 12.83
C ILE A 129 4.61 -19.70 13.93
N LEU A 130 5.00 -20.07 15.15
CA LEU A 130 4.95 -19.21 16.32
C LEU A 130 6.37 -18.75 16.71
N PRO A 131 6.51 -17.62 17.41
CA PRO A 131 7.79 -17.15 17.94
C PRO A 131 8.47 -18.20 18.83
N ALA A 132 9.77 -18.39 18.61
CA ALA A 132 10.61 -19.26 19.42
C ALA A 132 12.03 -18.69 19.52
N ASN A 133 12.63 -18.81 20.71
CA ASN A 133 13.94 -18.22 21.01
C ASN A 133 15.08 -19.25 21.12
N GLN A 134 14.75 -20.55 21.11
CA GLN A 134 15.71 -21.64 21.28
C GLN A 134 15.39 -22.79 20.33
N GLY A 135 16.35 -23.71 20.17
CA GLY A 135 16.14 -24.96 19.44
C GLY A 135 16.02 -24.79 17.92
N VAL A 136 15.47 -25.82 17.27
CA VAL A 136 15.20 -25.81 15.83
C VAL A 136 14.04 -24.87 15.50
N GLU A 137 13.13 -24.69 16.44
CA GLU A 137 11.95 -23.84 16.36
C GLU A 137 12.33 -22.37 16.15
N SER A 138 13.37 -21.87 16.81
CA SER A 138 13.84 -20.50 16.58
C SER A 138 14.41 -20.28 15.18
N THR A 139 15.03 -21.31 14.61
CA THR A 139 15.50 -21.28 13.22
C THR A 139 14.31 -21.30 12.25
N ILE A 140 13.28 -22.11 12.52
CA ILE A 140 12.05 -22.15 11.73
C ILE A 140 11.32 -20.80 11.79
N TRP A 141 11.25 -20.17 12.97
CA TRP A 141 10.68 -18.83 13.14
C TRP A 141 11.45 -17.78 12.34
N LEU A 142 12.79 -17.80 12.40
CA LEU A 142 13.63 -16.91 11.61
C LEU A 142 13.38 -17.07 10.10
N LEU A 143 13.23 -18.31 9.62
CA LEU A 143 12.90 -18.60 8.22
C LEU A 143 11.48 -18.14 7.84
N ALA A 144 10.50 -18.28 8.74
CA ALA A 144 9.15 -17.77 8.53
C ALA A 144 9.16 -16.24 8.35
N LYS A 145 9.90 -15.51 9.20
CA LYS A 145 10.12 -14.07 9.02
C LYS A 145 10.80 -13.74 7.69
N ALA A 146 11.80 -14.52 7.28
CA ALA A 146 12.46 -14.32 5.99
C ALA A 146 11.47 -14.44 4.81
N HIS A 147 10.53 -15.40 4.85
CA HIS A 147 9.48 -15.49 3.84
C HIS A 147 8.53 -14.30 3.83
N VAL A 148 8.18 -13.77 5.01
CA VAL A 148 7.39 -12.52 5.10
C VAL A 148 8.15 -11.36 4.47
N ILE A 149 9.44 -11.20 4.78
CA ILE A 149 10.26 -10.11 4.21
C ILE A 149 10.46 -10.28 2.70
N VAL A 150 10.53 -11.50 2.17
CA VAL A 150 10.56 -11.71 0.71
C VAL A 150 9.25 -11.25 0.06
N ASN A 151 8.09 -11.59 0.63
CA ASN A 151 6.79 -11.07 0.17
C ASN A 151 6.75 -9.54 0.27
N ASP A 152 7.15 -8.99 1.41
CA ASP A 152 7.11 -7.56 1.67
C ASP A 152 8.06 -6.77 0.77
N SER A 153 9.27 -7.26 0.51
CA SER A 153 10.22 -6.65 -0.43
C SER A 153 9.69 -6.63 -1.86
N CYS A 154 8.99 -7.69 -2.28
CA CYS A 154 8.37 -7.73 -3.60
C CYS A 154 7.17 -6.79 -3.68
N TYR A 155 6.32 -6.76 -2.64
CA TYR A 155 5.20 -5.83 -2.56
C TYR A 155 5.69 -4.38 -2.55
N HIS A 156 6.70 -4.08 -1.73
CA HIS A 156 7.36 -2.80 -1.64
C HIS A 156 7.81 -2.32 -3.01
N GLN A 157 8.70 -3.07 -3.67
CA GLN A 157 9.30 -2.61 -4.92
C GLN A 157 8.30 -2.50 -6.06
N LEU A 158 7.35 -3.44 -6.15
CA LEU A 158 6.43 -3.51 -7.29
C LEU A 158 5.18 -2.67 -7.10
N ILE A 159 4.67 -2.56 -5.87
CA ILE A 159 3.38 -1.93 -5.57
C ILE A 159 3.60 -0.62 -4.83
N SER A 160 4.19 -0.63 -3.63
CA SER A 160 4.35 0.60 -2.82
C SER A 160 5.23 1.64 -3.53
N HIS A 161 6.32 1.19 -4.16
CA HIS A 161 7.30 2.02 -4.84
C HIS A 161 6.94 2.17 -6.33
N TRP A 162 7.18 1.15 -7.17
CA TRP A 162 6.98 1.28 -8.62
C TRP A 162 5.55 1.70 -9.01
N LEU A 163 4.53 0.94 -8.60
CA LEU A 163 3.16 1.24 -9.02
C LEU A 163 2.67 2.56 -8.41
N ASN A 164 2.65 2.67 -7.09
CA ASN A 164 1.95 3.73 -6.37
C ASN A 164 2.70 5.07 -6.37
N THR A 165 3.90 5.15 -6.95
CA THR A 165 4.62 6.42 -7.13
C THR A 165 5.02 6.63 -8.60
N HIS A 166 5.96 5.84 -9.12
CA HIS A 166 6.49 6.00 -10.48
C HIS A 166 5.40 5.88 -11.55
N ALA A 167 4.71 4.74 -11.60
CA ALA A 167 3.80 4.41 -12.69
C ALA A 167 2.52 5.24 -12.65
N VAL A 168 1.97 5.49 -11.46
CA VAL A 168 0.72 6.25 -11.35
C VAL A 168 0.90 7.75 -11.58
N ILE A 169 2.10 8.32 -11.37
CA ILE A 169 2.31 9.76 -11.59
C ILE A 169 2.55 10.12 -13.07
N GLU A 170 3.18 9.25 -13.86
CA GLU A 170 3.50 9.53 -15.27
C GLU A 170 2.28 9.98 -16.12
N PRO A 171 1.07 9.39 -15.97
CA PRO A 171 -0.15 9.89 -16.61
C PRO A 171 -0.48 11.37 -16.31
N PHE A 172 -0.29 11.82 -15.06
CA PHE A 172 -0.52 13.22 -14.68
C PHE A 172 0.51 14.15 -15.31
N VAL A 173 1.78 13.72 -15.43
CA VAL A 173 2.83 14.49 -16.11
C VAL A 173 2.45 14.72 -17.57
N ILE A 174 2.03 13.65 -18.26
CA ILE A 174 1.66 13.69 -19.68
C ILE A 174 0.45 14.60 -19.89
N ALA A 175 -0.64 14.38 -19.13
CA ALA A 175 -1.86 15.16 -19.28
C ALA A 175 -1.63 16.65 -18.95
N THR A 176 -0.82 16.96 -17.93
CA THR A 176 -0.48 18.34 -17.55
C THR A 176 0.19 19.09 -18.70
N ASN A 177 1.22 18.50 -19.31
CA ASN A 177 1.93 19.12 -20.44
C ASN A 177 1.07 19.23 -21.71
N ARG A 178 0.04 18.38 -21.85
CA ARG A 178 -0.82 18.35 -23.04
C ARG A 178 -2.02 19.29 -22.97
N ASN A 179 -2.52 19.58 -21.76
CA ASN A 179 -3.77 20.29 -21.58
C ASN A 179 -3.65 21.60 -20.80
N LEU A 180 -2.61 21.77 -19.97
CA LEU A 180 -2.41 23.00 -19.21
C LEU A 180 -1.27 23.82 -19.83
N SER A 181 -1.55 25.07 -20.18
CA SER A 181 -0.53 26.01 -20.64
C SER A 181 0.56 26.21 -19.59
N ILE A 182 1.80 26.52 -20.01
CA ILE A 182 2.89 26.91 -19.10
C ILE A 182 2.55 28.15 -18.24
N LEU A 183 1.54 28.92 -18.65
CA LEU A 183 1.00 30.07 -17.93
C LEU A 183 -0.10 29.68 -16.92
N HIS A 184 -0.70 28.50 -17.06
CA HIS A 184 -1.79 28.03 -16.22
C HIS A 184 -1.33 27.89 -14.75
N PRO A 185 -2.12 28.36 -13.76
CA PRO A 185 -1.71 28.30 -12.35
C PRO A 185 -1.48 26.86 -11.87
N ILE A 186 -2.34 25.92 -12.26
CA ILE A 186 -2.18 24.50 -11.89
C ILE A 186 -0.97 23.84 -12.58
N TYR A 187 -0.60 24.27 -13.79
CA TYR A 187 0.67 23.83 -14.38
C TYR A 187 1.85 24.27 -13.50
N LYS A 188 1.90 25.57 -13.13
CA LYS A 188 2.97 26.12 -12.30
C LYS A 188 3.06 25.46 -10.92
N LEU A 189 1.91 25.10 -10.35
CA LEU A 189 1.83 24.39 -9.08
C LEU A 189 2.40 22.97 -9.17
N LEU A 190 2.00 22.20 -10.19
CA LEU A 190 2.33 20.76 -10.26
C LEU A 190 3.67 20.47 -10.94
N PHE A 191 4.07 21.28 -11.92
CA PHE A 191 5.25 21.02 -12.76
C PHE A 191 6.56 20.77 -11.98
N PRO A 192 6.89 21.50 -10.90
CA PRO A 192 8.09 21.21 -10.12
C PRO A 192 8.15 19.79 -9.55
N HIS A 193 6.99 19.18 -9.27
CA HIS A 193 6.87 17.84 -8.69
C HIS A 193 7.00 16.73 -9.74
N TYR A 194 7.11 17.08 -11.02
CA TYR A 194 7.27 16.10 -12.11
C TYR A 194 8.70 15.99 -12.62
N ARG A 195 9.64 16.70 -11.96
CA ARG A 195 11.04 16.72 -12.35
C ARG A 195 11.58 15.29 -12.43
N ASP A 196 12.17 14.97 -13.58
CA ASP A 196 12.81 13.70 -13.89
C ASP A 196 11.91 12.44 -13.86
N THR A 197 10.62 12.53 -13.49
CA THR A 197 9.70 11.37 -13.42
C THR A 197 9.64 10.56 -14.71
N MET A 198 9.39 11.22 -15.86
CA MET A 198 9.33 10.51 -17.14
C MET A 198 10.69 9.94 -17.56
N ASN A 199 11.78 10.64 -17.23
CA ASN A 199 13.13 10.20 -17.58
C ASN A 199 13.50 8.92 -16.82
N ILE A 200 13.31 8.91 -15.49
CA ILE A 200 13.59 7.72 -14.69
C ILE A 200 12.65 6.56 -15.04
N ASN A 201 11.37 6.82 -15.33
CA ASN A 201 10.45 5.78 -15.76
C ASN A 201 10.82 5.18 -17.13
N ALA A 202 11.30 5.99 -18.07
CA ALA A 202 11.79 5.50 -19.36
C ALA A 202 13.01 4.58 -19.18
N LEU A 203 13.98 4.97 -18.35
CA LEU A 203 15.13 4.14 -17.99
C LEU A 203 14.69 2.86 -17.26
N ALA A 204 13.73 2.95 -16.35
CA ALA A 204 13.20 1.79 -15.66
C ALA A 204 12.56 0.78 -16.63
N ARG A 205 11.76 1.26 -17.59
CA ARG A 205 11.21 0.41 -18.67
C ARG A 205 12.28 -0.22 -19.54
N GLN A 206 13.45 0.40 -19.67
CA GLN A 206 14.55 -0.10 -20.50
C GLN A 206 15.44 -1.13 -19.78
N SER A 207 15.75 -0.92 -18.49
CA SER A 207 16.78 -1.71 -17.79
C SER A 207 16.38 -2.28 -16.43
N LEU A 208 15.28 -1.80 -15.82
CA LEU A 208 14.86 -2.23 -14.48
C LEU A 208 13.76 -3.28 -14.55
N ILE A 209 12.63 -2.95 -15.18
CA ILE A 209 11.40 -3.75 -15.24
C ILE A 209 11.16 -4.40 -16.61
N ASN A 210 12.13 -4.32 -17.52
CA ASN A 210 12.08 -5.05 -18.80
C ASN A 210 12.24 -6.56 -18.59
N ALA A 211 11.86 -7.34 -19.61
CA ALA A 211 12.16 -8.76 -19.67
C ALA A 211 13.66 -9.00 -19.50
N ASP A 212 14.04 -9.94 -18.63
CA ASP A 212 15.43 -10.18 -18.19
C ASP A 212 16.14 -8.94 -17.60
N GLY A 213 15.37 -7.95 -17.14
CA GLY A 213 15.84 -6.78 -16.42
C GLY A 213 16.26 -7.11 -14.98
N PHE A 214 16.69 -6.09 -14.24
CA PHE A 214 17.15 -6.27 -12.86
C PHE A 214 16.07 -6.86 -11.94
N ILE A 215 14.83 -6.36 -12.02
CA ILE A 215 13.74 -6.83 -11.16
C ILE A 215 13.42 -8.30 -11.40
N GLU A 216 13.29 -8.72 -12.67
CA GLU A 216 13.00 -10.13 -13.00
C GLU A 216 14.13 -11.08 -12.56
N LYS A 217 15.38 -10.61 -12.54
CA LYS A 217 16.54 -11.43 -12.17
C LYS A 217 16.79 -11.54 -10.67
N THR A 218 16.27 -10.60 -9.88
CA THR A 218 16.65 -10.46 -8.46
C THR A 218 15.48 -10.59 -7.48
N PHE A 219 14.23 -10.41 -7.93
CA PHE A 219 13.04 -10.54 -7.09
C PHE A 219 12.27 -11.84 -7.34
N LEU A 220 11.55 -12.31 -6.32
CA LEU A 220 10.78 -13.54 -6.34
C LEU A 220 9.80 -13.64 -7.53
N GLY A 221 9.17 -12.52 -7.89
CA GLY A 221 8.17 -12.48 -8.96
C GLY A 221 8.73 -12.91 -10.32
N GLY A 222 10.04 -12.79 -10.55
CA GLY A 222 10.66 -13.11 -11.81
C GLY A 222 9.97 -12.41 -12.98
N LYS A 223 9.74 -13.13 -14.08
CA LYS A 223 8.96 -12.67 -15.24
C LYS A 223 7.50 -12.30 -14.97
N TYR A 224 6.99 -12.57 -13.77
CA TYR A 224 5.63 -12.21 -13.35
C TYR A 224 5.59 -10.94 -12.49
N ALA A 225 6.74 -10.33 -12.20
CA ALA A 225 6.84 -9.18 -11.29
C ALA A 225 5.96 -7.99 -11.71
N VAL A 226 6.02 -7.57 -12.98
CA VAL A 226 5.19 -6.46 -13.46
C VAL A 226 3.70 -6.85 -13.54
N GLU A 227 3.38 -8.13 -13.78
CA GLU A 227 2.00 -8.65 -13.73
C GLU A 227 1.42 -8.56 -12.31
N ILE A 228 2.23 -8.81 -11.27
CA ILE A 228 1.83 -8.63 -9.87
C ILE A 228 1.43 -7.18 -9.62
N SER A 229 2.21 -6.20 -10.09
CA SER A 229 1.83 -4.78 -9.97
C SER A 229 0.55 -4.44 -10.73
N SER A 230 0.34 -5.02 -11.92
CA SER A 230 -0.91 -4.84 -12.68
C SER A 230 -2.12 -5.42 -11.94
N SER A 231 -1.96 -6.55 -11.26
CA SER A 231 -3.00 -7.11 -10.40
C SER A 231 -3.31 -6.19 -9.21
N GLY A 232 -2.28 -5.62 -8.58
CA GLY A 232 -2.43 -4.60 -7.53
C GLY A 232 -3.20 -3.36 -8.00
N TYR A 233 -2.93 -2.90 -9.22
CA TYR A 233 -3.58 -1.72 -9.82
C TYR A 233 -5.10 -1.85 -9.94
N LYS A 234 -5.64 -3.07 -10.08
CA LYS A 234 -7.10 -3.30 -10.11
C LYS A 234 -7.82 -2.79 -8.85
N ASN A 235 -7.12 -2.73 -7.73
CA ASN A 235 -7.61 -2.26 -6.44
C ASN A 235 -7.07 -0.87 -6.06
N TRP A 236 -6.30 -0.23 -6.95
CA TRP A 236 -5.82 1.13 -6.73
C TRP A 236 -6.98 2.11 -6.79
N VAL A 237 -6.96 3.09 -5.88
CA VAL A 237 -7.98 4.12 -5.72
C VAL A 237 -7.25 5.43 -5.48
N PHE A 238 -7.43 6.41 -6.37
CA PHE A 238 -6.73 7.69 -6.30
C PHE A 238 -6.95 8.42 -4.99
N LEU A 239 -8.21 8.51 -4.53
CA LEU A 239 -8.55 9.21 -3.30
C LEU A 239 -7.97 8.55 -2.05
N ASP A 240 -7.73 7.24 -2.09
CA ASP A 240 -7.10 6.50 -0.99
C ASP A 240 -5.58 6.72 -0.94
N GLN A 241 -4.98 7.42 -1.91
CA GLN A 241 -3.55 7.76 -1.88
C GLN A 241 -3.26 9.00 -1.01
N ALA A 242 -4.29 9.73 -0.59
CA ALA A 242 -4.15 10.77 0.42
C ALA A 242 -3.82 10.12 1.77
N LEU A 243 -2.75 10.57 2.44
CA LEU A 243 -2.28 9.93 3.67
C LEU A 243 -3.39 9.75 4.74
N PRO A 244 -4.22 10.77 5.04
CA PRO A 244 -5.38 10.60 5.93
C PRO A 244 -6.31 9.45 5.53
N ALA A 245 -6.66 9.37 4.24
CA ALA A 245 -7.59 8.37 3.72
C ALA A 245 -6.97 6.97 3.76
N ASP A 246 -5.67 6.83 3.44
CA ASP A 246 -4.94 5.57 3.56
C ASP A 246 -4.93 5.06 5.01
N LEU A 247 -4.57 5.91 5.97
CA LEU A 247 -4.51 5.54 7.39
C LEU A 247 -5.87 5.06 7.90
N ILE A 248 -6.95 5.79 7.59
CA ILE A 248 -8.32 5.38 7.95
C ILE A 248 -8.68 4.05 7.28
N LYS A 249 -8.42 3.90 5.98
CA LYS A 249 -8.73 2.69 5.22
C LYS A 249 -8.03 1.46 5.77
N ARG A 250 -6.77 1.58 6.19
CA ARG A 250 -6.01 0.50 6.84
C ARG A 250 -6.41 0.29 8.30
N GLY A 251 -7.26 1.16 8.86
CA GLY A 251 -7.67 1.14 10.26
C GLY A 251 -6.57 1.59 11.22
N MET A 252 -5.60 2.35 10.73
CA MET A 252 -4.46 2.87 11.49
C MET A 252 -4.73 4.25 12.10
N ALA A 253 -5.83 4.89 11.71
CA ALA A 253 -6.33 6.12 12.31
C ALA A 253 -7.86 6.13 12.32
N ILE A 254 -8.44 6.95 13.18
CA ILE A 254 -9.86 7.31 13.14
C ILE A 254 -10.00 8.82 13.02
N GLU A 255 -11.10 9.28 12.43
CA GLU A 255 -11.45 10.70 12.40
C GLU A 255 -11.70 11.21 13.83
N ASP A 256 -11.03 12.29 14.18
CA ASP A 256 -11.18 12.96 15.47
C ASP A 256 -10.89 14.46 15.29
N SER A 257 -11.95 15.27 15.21
CA SER A 257 -11.82 16.72 15.01
C SER A 257 -11.15 17.46 16.17
N SER A 258 -10.95 16.80 17.32
CA SER A 258 -10.24 17.38 18.45
C SER A 258 -8.72 17.20 18.37
N CYS A 259 -8.24 16.30 17.51
CA CYS A 259 -6.82 16.07 17.28
C CYS A 259 -6.26 16.99 16.19
N PRO A 260 -4.95 17.29 16.21
CA PRO A 260 -4.26 17.86 15.07
C PRO A 260 -4.56 17.04 13.81
N ASN A 261 -4.68 17.71 12.67
CA ASN A 261 -4.89 17.08 11.37
C ASN A 261 -6.24 16.31 11.24
N GLY A 262 -7.11 16.41 12.25
CA GLY A 262 -8.44 15.79 12.27
C GLY A 262 -8.43 14.27 12.46
N LEU A 263 -7.31 13.70 12.90
CA LEU A 263 -7.13 12.25 13.04
C LEU A 263 -6.51 11.88 14.38
N ARG A 264 -6.95 10.75 14.92
CA ARG A 264 -6.28 10.06 16.03
C ARG A 264 -5.68 8.75 15.53
N LEU A 265 -4.36 8.59 15.64
CA LEU A 265 -3.67 7.36 15.30
C LEU A 265 -4.02 6.24 16.29
N VAL A 266 -4.10 5.01 15.77
CA VAL A 266 -4.32 3.80 16.59
C VAL A 266 -3.01 3.35 17.23
N ILE A 267 -1.88 3.54 16.54
CA ILE A 267 -0.54 3.42 17.09
C ILE A 267 0.00 4.85 17.22
N GLU A 268 0.12 5.35 18.44
CA GLU A 268 0.53 6.74 18.69
C GLU A 268 1.93 7.02 18.14
N ASP A 269 2.89 6.13 18.42
CA ASP A 269 4.25 6.20 17.87
C ASP A 269 4.37 5.36 16.59
N TYR A 270 3.72 5.84 15.51
CA TYR A 270 3.86 5.32 14.15
C TYR A 270 4.64 6.35 13.32
N PRO A 271 5.98 6.26 13.24
CA PRO A 271 6.82 7.34 12.70
C PRO A 271 6.45 7.80 11.30
N TYR A 272 6.20 6.89 10.36
CA TYR A 272 5.77 7.26 9.00
C TYR A 272 4.45 8.05 9.00
N ALA A 273 3.49 7.68 9.85
CA ALA A 273 2.19 8.36 9.90
C ALA A 273 2.29 9.70 10.63
N VAL A 274 3.00 9.76 11.76
CA VAL A 274 3.21 10.98 12.54
C VAL A 274 3.91 12.04 11.69
N ASP A 275 5.08 11.71 11.14
CA ASP A 275 5.85 12.66 10.33
C ASP A 275 5.14 12.95 9.00
N GLY A 276 4.53 11.93 8.39
CA GLY A 276 3.83 12.07 7.13
C GLY A 276 2.63 13.01 7.21
N LEU A 277 1.88 13.01 8.33
CA LEU A 277 0.72 13.88 8.51
C LEU A 277 1.15 15.35 8.55
N GLU A 278 2.23 15.69 9.26
CA GLU A 278 2.76 17.06 9.27
C GLU A 278 3.13 17.55 7.86
N ILE A 279 3.77 16.69 7.06
CA ILE A 279 4.10 17.02 5.66
C ILE A 279 2.85 17.13 4.79
N TRP A 280 1.88 16.23 4.98
CA TRP A 280 0.60 16.26 4.26
C TRP A 280 -0.15 17.57 4.53
N ASP A 281 -0.24 18.00 5.79
CA ASP A 281 -0.97 19.23 6.15
C ASP A 281 -0.25 20.49 5.68
N ALA A 282 1.09 20.49 5.67
CA ALA A 282 1.86 21.56 5.03
C ALA A 282 1.57 21.66 3.52
N ILE A 283 1.55 20.52 2.81
CA ILE A 283 1.21 20.47 1.37
C ILE A 283 -0.22 20.97 1.15
N LYS A 284 -1.19 20.45 1.91
CA LYS A 284 -2.60 20.77 1.74
C LYS A 284 -2.88 22.25 2.02
N THR A 285 -2.27 22.81 3.06
CA THR A 285 -2.36 24.24 3.39
C THR A 285 -1.81 25.10 2.26
N TRP A 286 -0.62 24.78 1.77
CA TRP A 286 0.00 25.49 0.64
C TRP A 286 -0.88 25.44 -0.62
N VAL A 287 -1.38 24.25 -0.99
CA VAL A 287 -2.24 24.07 -2.16
C VAL A 287 -3.53 24.85 -1.99
N GLN A 288 -4.14 24.82 -0.80
CA GLN A 288 -5.38 25.54 -0.53
C GLN A 288 -5.20 27.06 -0.67
N GLU A 289 -4.14 27.62 -0.08
CA GLU A 289 -3.82 29.04 -0.23
C GLU A 289 -3.56 29.40 -1.70
N TYR A 290 -2.72 28.63 -2.40
CA TYR A 290 -2.37 28.87 -3.80
C TYR A 290 -3.59 28.83 -4.72
N VAL A 291 -4.40 27.77 -4.63
CA VAL A 291 -5.59 27.58 -5.48
C VAL A 291 -6.60 28.70 -5.24
N SER A 292 -6.76 29.16 -3.99
CA SER A 292 -7.69 30.23 -3.64
C SER A 292 -7.32 31.60 -4.25
N LEU A 293 -6.07 31.80 -4.67
CA LEU A 293 -5.65 33.02 -5.39
C LEU A 293 -6.22 33.10 -6.80
N TYR A 294 -6.48 31.96 -7.45
CA TYR A 294 -6.89 31.89 -8.86
C TYR A 294 -8.36 31.50 -9.04
N TYR A 295 -8.92 30.72 -8.11
CA TYR A 295 -10.29 30.23 -8.19
C TYR A 295 -11.08 30.63 -6.95
N ALA A 296 -11.89 31.69 -7.07
CA ALA A 296 -12.72 32.18 -5.96
C ALA A 296 -13.99 31.35 -5.72
N THR A 297 -14.45 30.59 -6.71
CA THR A 297 -15.72 29.83 -6.63
C THR A 297 -15.64 28.50 -7.37
N ASN A 298 -16.53 27.57 -7.03
CA ASN A 298 -16.71 26.33 -7.77
C ASN A 298 -17.06 26.59 -9.25
N ASP A 299 -17.75 27.67 -9.57
CA ASP A 299 -18.09 28.02 -10.95
C ASP A 299 -16.85 28.37 -11.80
N ALA A 300 -15.82 28.98 -11.19
CA ALA A 300 -14.55 29.23 -11.86
C ALA A 300 -13.85 27.92 -12.27
N ILE A 301 -13.90 26.89 -11.42
CA ILE A 301 -13.35 25.55 -11.71
C ILE A 301 -14.06 24.91 -12.91
N LYS A 302 -15.39 25.01 -12.97
CA LYS A 302 -16.20 24.43 -14.05
C LYS A 302 -15.96 25.12 -15.40
N LYS A 303 -15.70 26.43 -15.38
CA LYS A 303 -15.49 27.24 -16.58
C LYS A 303 -14.07 27.14 -17.15
N ASP A 304 -13.13 26.58 -16.37
CA ASP A 304 -11.76 26.39 -16.81
C ASP A 304 -11.63 25.19 -17.76
N HIS A 305 -11.70 25.47 -19.06
CA HIS A 305 -11.65 24.44 -20.09
C HIS A 305 -10.31 23.67 -20.14
N GLU A 306 -9.17 24.30 -19.82
CA GLU A 306 -7.87 23.61 -19.75
C GLU A 306 -7.88 22.61 -18.60
N LEU A 307 -8.34 23.04 -17.41
CA LEU A 307 -8.45 22.18 -16.24
C LEU A 307 -9.43 21.01 -16.45
N GLN A 308 -10.58 21.25 -17.06
CA GLN A 308 -11.56 20.20 -17.37
C GLN A 308 -10.99 19.19 -18.39
N ALA A 309 -10.30 19.67 -19.42
CA ALA A 309 -9.67 18.80 -20.42
C ALA A 309 -8.53 17.97 -19.82
N TRP A 310 -7.70 18.59 -18.98
CA TRP A 310 -6.63 17.95 -18.23
C TRP A 310 -7.15 16.78 -17.39
N TRP A 311 -8.13 17.05 -16.52
CA TRP A 311 -8.64 16.03 -15.62
C TRP A 311 -9.35 14.90 -16.37
N LYS A 312 -10.10 15.24 -17.42
CA LYS A 312 -10.73 14.26 -18.31
C LYS A 312 -9.68 13.34 -18.95
N GLU A 313 -8.58 13.90 -19.46
CA GLU A 313 -7.52 13.09 -20.09
C GLU A 313 -6.80 12.20 -19.07
N VAL A 314 -6.51 12.70 -17.87
CA VAL A 314 -5.96 11.90 -16.77
C VAL A 314 -6.82 10.67 -16.51
N VAL A 315 -8.14 10.82 -16.36
CA VAL A 315 -9.03 9.73 -15.98
C VAL A 315 -9.34 8.81 -17.16
N GLU A 316 -9.73 9.36 -18.31
CA GLU A 316 -10.23 8.56 -19.44
C GLU A 316 -9.12 7.94 -20.29
N LYS A 317 -7.90 8.51 -20.28
CA LYS A 317 -6.76 8.01 -21.06
C LYS A 317 -5.59 7.60 -20.18
N GLY A 318 -5.16 8.48 -19.28
CA GLY A 318 -4.01 8.24 -18.42
C GLY A 318 -4.19 7.02 -17.52
N HIS A 319 -5.33 6.95 -16.83
CA HIS A 319 -5.79 5.85 -16.00
C HIS A 319 -7.04 5.18 -16.59
N GLY A 320 -7.10 5.07 -17.92
CA GLY A 320 -8.29 4.69 -18.68
C GLY A 320 -8.89 3.32 -18.32
N ASP A 321 -8.09 2.40 -17.79
CA ASP A 321 -8.54 1.08 -17.33
C ASP A 321 -9.43 1.17 -16.08
N LEU A 322 -9.31 2.27 -15.31
CA LEU A 322 -10.09 2.55 -14.11
C LEU A 322 -11.08 3.72 -14.29
N LYS A 323 -11.24 4.27 -15.50
CA LYS A 323 -12.11 5.45 -15.76
C LYS A 323 -13.55 5.29 -15.27
N ASP A 324 -14.06 4.06 -15.29
CA ASP A 324 -15.45 3.73 -14.95
C ASP A 324 -15.67 3.58 -13.43
N LYS A 325 -14.61 3.74 -12.62
CA LYS A 325 -14.70 3.64 -11.17
C LYS A 325 -15.39 4.90 -10.58
N PRO A 326 -16.28 4.73 -9.58
CA PRO A 326 -17.10 5.84 -9.08
C PRO A 326 -16.34 6.84 -8.21
N TRP A 327 -15.15 6.46 -7.73
CA TRP A 327 -14.36 7.25 -6.77
C TRP A 327 -13.55 8.39 -7.41
N TRP A 328 -13.54 8.54 -8.73
CA TRP A 328 -12.88 9.67 -9.37
C TRP A 328 -13.57 10.99 -9.01
N PRO A 329 -12.83 11.99 -8.49
CA PRO A 329 -13.29 13.37 -8.42
C PRO A 329 -13.90 13.83 -9.75
N LYS A 330 -14.96 14.62 -9.70
CA LYS A 330 -15.59 15.18 -10.91
C LYS A 330 -14.89 16.45 -11.38
N MET A 331 -14.00 17.01 -10.55
CA MET A 331 -13.28 18.26 -10.79
C MET A 331 -14.24 19.42 -11.06
N GLN A 332 -15.28 19.53 -10.24
CA GLN A 332 -16.35 20.54 -10.34
C GLN A 332 -16.32 21.55 -9.18
N THR A 333 -15.48 21.31 -8.18
CA THR A 333 -15.40 22.12 -6.96
C THR A 333 -13.97 22.46 -6.60
N LEU A 334 -13.80 23.53 -5.82
CA LEU A 334 -12.52 23.97 -5.29
C LEU A 334 -11.88 22.88 -4.43
N GLN A 335 -12.68 22.20 -3.60
CA GLN A 335 -12.22 21.15 -2.70
C GLN A 335 -11.69 19.93 -3.47
N GLU A 336 -12.34 19.54 -4.56
CA GLU A 336 -11.85 18.44 -5.42
C GLU A 336 -10.51 18.78 -6.06
N LEU A 337 -10.32 20.03 -6.52
CA LEU A 337 -9.04 20.47 -7.08
C LEU A 337 -7.94 20.47 -6.01
N ILE A 338 -8.21 21.07 -4.84
CA ILE A 338 -7.27 21.12 -3.72
C ILE A 338 -6.87 19.71 -3.29
N GLN A 339 -7.84 18.81 -3.09
CA GLN A 339 -7.59 17.44 -2.69
C GLN A 339 -6.77 16.68 -3.74
N SER A 340 -7.11 16.83 -5.02
CA SER A 340 -6.41 16.13 -6.11
C SER A 340 -4.96 16.63 -6.26
N CYS A 341 -4.74 17.95 -6.25
CA CYS A 341 -3.40 18.53 -6.31
C CYS A 341 -2.56 18.13 -5.09
N SER A 342 -3.13 18.18 -3.88
CA SER A 342 -2.43 17.76 -2.65
C SER A 342 -2.03 16.29 -2.71
N THR A 343 -2.93 15.43 -3.22
CA THR A 343 -2.65 14.00 -3.40
C THR A 343 -1.54 13.75 -4.42
N ILE A 344 -1.57 14.42 -5.57
CA ILE A 344 -0.52 14.32 -6.60
C ILE A 344 0.84 14.76 -6.04
N ILE A 345 0.88 15.90 -5.34
CA ILE A 345 2.11 16.43 -4.75
C ILE A 345 2.63 15.48 -3.67
N TRP A 346 1.75 14.97 -2.79
CA TRP A 346 2.11 13.98 -1.77
C TRP A 346 2.76 12.74 -2.37
N ILE A 347 2.13 12.14 -3.40
CA ILE A 347 2.65 10.95 -4.08
C ILE A 347 4.04 11.23 -4.67
N ALA A 348 4.17 12.34 -5.39
CA ALA A 348 5.40 12.70 -6.12
C ALA A 348 6.52 13.26 -5.23
N SER A 349 6.28 13.45 -3.93
CA SER A 349 7.28 13.95 -2.98
C SER A 349 7.41 13.01 -1.78
N ALA A 350 6.63 13.24 -0.72
CA ALA A 350 6.80 12.60 0.56
C ALA A 350 6.52 11.09 0.54
N LEU A 351 5.50 10.62 -0.19
CA LEU A 351 5.26 9.19 -0.32
C LEU A 351 6.43 8.49 -1.02
N HIS A 352 6.85 9.01 -2.18
CA HIS A 352 8.00 8.48 -2.92
C HIS A 352 9.27 8.48 -2.07
N ALA A 353 9.56 9.59 -1.38
CA ALA A 353 10.72 9.68 -0.50
C ALA A 353 10.69 8.65 0.64
N ALA A 354 9.51 8.36 1.21
CA ALA A 354 9.36 7.39 2.29
C ALA A 354 9.55 5.93 1.86
N VAL A 355 9.44 5.62 0.56
CA VAL A 355 9.48 4.24 0.04
C VAL A 355 10.59 4.01 -1.00
N ASN A 356 11.46 4.98 -1.27
CA ASN A 356 12.48 4.89 -2.33
C ASN A 356 13.88 4.52 -1.81
#